data_AF-A0A8I2K2K5-F1
#
_entry.id   AF-A0A8I2K2K5-F1
#
_cell.length_a   1.000
_cell.length_b   1.000
_cell.length_c   1.000
_cell.angle_alpha   90.00
_cell.angle_beta   90.00
_cell.angle_gamma   90.00
#
_symmetry.space_group_name_H-M   'P 1'
#
loop_
_entity.id
_entity.type
_entity.pdbx_description
1 polymer ?
#
loop_
_entity_poly.entity_id
_entity_poly.type
_entity_poly.pdbx_seq_one_letter_code
_entity_poly.pdbx_strand_id
1 'polypeptide(L)'
;MNQDSEHKPGDHHGHKRHHHDVGLSTSVSSGRLFVTMLLNFLITVVEVIGGLVSGSLSLLSDALHNFSDGIAIIISYIAIRLSRQPHTTRYTFGLKRAEILAAAVNASVLIIICFYLFKESYERLTSPQPIKGSLMITVAAVGLIANVIGTLLLKKGSRENINIRSAYLHLLGDAISSVAVIIGGLCIYFFQVYWVDPILTVLISIYILKESYQIVKEAVNVLMMGTPLRISIENIREELEKIPEIQNVHHVHLWRLSEKDVHFEAHIDVVDEDMPVSQTTRLSEKIEEKLKQNHGITHITLQFESDRCKSKKLV
;
A
#
# COMPACT_ATOMS: atom_id res chain seq x y z
N MET A 1 -26.27 -27.06 34.04
CA MET A 1 -26.03 -28.09 33.03
C MET A 1 -25.75 -27.37 31.73
N ASN A 2 -24.49 -27.43 31.30
CA ASN A 2 -23.83 -27.03 30.04
C ASN A 2 -24.68 -26.45 28.91
N GLN A 3 -24.23 -25.35 28.29
CA GLN A 3 -23.31 -25.44 27.14
C GLN A 3 -22.81 -24.04 26.74
N ASP A 4 -21.51 -23.83 26.93
CA ASP A 4 -20.71 -22.76 26.34
C ASP A 4 -20.50 -23.06 24.85
N SER A 5 -20.78 -22.09 23.98
CA SER A 5 -20.39 -22.14 22.56
C SER A 5 -19.17 -21.25 22.34
N GLU A 6 -18.01 -21.90 22.21
CA GLU A 6 -16.73 -21.30 21.81
C GLU A 6 -16.84 -20.67 20.42
N HIS A 7 -16.66 -19.34 20.33
CA HIS A 7 -16.34 -18.68 19.06
C HIS A 7 -14.83 -18.66 18.85
N LYS A 8 -14.36 -19.48 17.90
CA LYS A 8 -13.02 -19.38 17.33
C LYS A 8 -12.93 -18.14 16.45
N PRO A 9 -11.94 -17.24 16.63
CA PRO A 9 -11.65 -16.21 15.64
C PRO A 9 -10.94 -16.85 14.45
N GLY A 10 -11.51 -16.69 13.25
CA GLY A 10 -10.86 -17.07 12.00
C GLY A 10 -9.67 -16.16 11.70
N ASP A 11 -8.51 -16.77 11.44
CA ASP A 11 -7.31 -16.12 10.97
C ASP A 11 -7.53 -15.55 9.57
N HIS A 12 -7.85 -14.25 9.50
CA HIS A 12 -7.76 -13.49 8.25
C HIS A 12 -6.33 -12.98 8.07
N HIS A 13 -5.54 -13.72 7.29
CA HIS A 13 -4.26 -13.26 6.74
C HIS A 13 -4.48 -12.07 5.79
N GLY A 14 -4.62 -10.88 6.37
CA GLY A 14 -4.59 -9.62 5.63
C GLY A 14 -3.17 -9.32 5.18
N HIS A 15 -2.87 -9.55 3.90
CA HIS A 15 -1.70 -8.98 3.23
C HIS A 15 -1.79 -7.45 3.34
N LYS A 16 -0.92 -6.85 4.17
CA LYS A 16 -0.87 -5.41 4.42
C LYS A 16 0.10 -4.77 3.44
N ARG A 17 -0.38 -3.73 2.77
CA ARG A 17 0.28 -3.01 1.69
C ARG A 17 1.26 -1.98 2.27
N HIS A 18 2.42 -1.87 1.64
CA HIS A 18 3.41 -0.83 1.88
C HIS A 18 2.98 0.43 1.11
N HIS A 19 2.22 1.30 1.78
CA HIS A 19 2.08 2.69 1.35
C HIS A 19 2.60 3.58 2.47
N HIS A 20 3.53 4.47 2.11
CA HIS A 20 3.93 5.62 2.92
C HIS A 20 2.78 6.62 2.96
N ASP A 21 1.68 6.24 3.61
CA ASP A 21 0.58 7.15 3.90
C ASP A 21 1.09 8.10 4.99
N VAL A 22 1.51 9.29 4.58
CA VAL A 22 1.91 10.38 5.48
C VAL A 22 0.64 10.95 6.12
N GLY A 23 -0.02 10.11 6.91
CA GLY A 23 -1.14 10.49 7.75
C GLY A 23 -0.62 11.42 8.84
N LEU A 24 -0.68 12.73 8.59
CA LEU A 24 -0.74 13.75 9.65
C LEU A 24 -2.04 13.55 10.44
N SER A 25 -2.10 12.52 11.28
CA SER A 25 -3.17 12.30 12.26
C SER A 25 -2.57 12.00 13.63
N THR A 26 -2.49 13.08 14.41
CA THR A 26 -2.50 13.20 15.88
C THR A 26 -2.64 11.90 16.69
N SER A 27 -1.55 11.47 17.33
CA SER A 27 -1.54 10.78 18.65
C SER A 27 -0.17 10.19 19.03
N VAL A 28 0.76 10.06 18.08
CA VAL A 28 2.19 9.88 18.39
C VAL A 28 2.93 11.17 18.08
N SER A 29 3.85 11.56 18.97
CA SER A 29 4.63 12.80 18.85
C SER A 29 5.17 12.92 17.42
N SER A 30 4.63 13.86 16.64
CA SER A 30 5.07 14.15 15.27
C SER A 30 6.58 14.30 15.17
N GLY A 31 7.23 14.68 16.27
CA GLY A 31 8.69 14.72 16.41
C GLY A 31 9.38 13.37 16.25
N ARG A 32 8.84 12.25 16.76
CA ARG A 32 9.48 10.92 16.61
C ARG A 32 9.47 10.43 15.17
N LEU A 33 8.35 10.63 14.47
CA LEU A 33 8.25 10.29 13.04
C LEU A 33 9.19 11.17 12.22
N PHE A 34 9.24 12.48 12.50
CA PHE A 34 10.16 13.39 11.83
C PHE A 34 11.63 13.01 12.07
N VAL A 35 12.02 12.73 13.31
CA VAL A 35 13.38 12.27 13.64
C VAL A 35 13.72 10.97 12.91
N THR A 36 12.77 10.04 12.83
CA THR A 36 12.98 8.76 12.12
C THR A 36 13.14 8.97 10.62
N MET A 37 12.34 9.85 10.00
CA MET A 37 12.49 10.22 8.59
C MET A 37 13.82 10.92 8.31
N LEU A 38 14.22 11.86 9.17
CA LEU A 38 15.50 12.57 9.04
C LEU A 38 16.68 11.59 9.17
N LEU A 39 16.60 10.67 10.13
CA LEU A 39 17.59 9.61 10.31
C LEU A 39 17.68 8.73 9.05
N ASN A 40 16.54 8.30 8.51
CA ASN A 40 16.48 7.46 7.31
C ASN A 40 17.09 8.17 6.08
N PHE A 41 16.82 9.46 5.92
CA PHE A 41 17.40 10.25 4.84
C PHE A 41 18.93 10.38 4.97
N LEU A 42 19.42 10.67 6.18
CA LEU A 42 20.86 10.78 6.43
C LEU A 42 21.59 9.45 6.20
N ILE A 43 21.04 8.34 6.66
CA ILE A 43 21.64 7.02 6.42
C ILE A 43 21.63 6.67 4.94
N THR A 44 20.55 6.96 4.22
CA THR A 44 20.48 6.73 2.77
C THR A 44 21.66 7.38 2.04
N VAL A 45 22.00 8.62 2.39
CA VAL A 45 23.16 9.32 1.79
C VAL A 45 24.47 8.59 2.10
N VAL A 46 24.64 8.14 3.35
CA VAL A 46 25.82 7.36 3.76
C VAL A 46 25.89 6.02 3.02
N GLU A 47 24.76 5.35 2.80
CA GLU A 47 24.69 4.07 2.08
C GLU A 47 24.93 4.23 0.58
N VAL A 48 24.44 5.31 -0.06
CA VAL A 48 24.76 5.61 -1.46
C VAL A 48 26.27 5.81 -1.61
N ILE A 49 26.87 6.68 -0.79
CA ILE A 49 28.31 6.94 -0.84
C ILE A 49 29.09 5.66 -0.50
N GLY A 50 28.67 4.94 0.53
CA GLY A 50 29.27 3.70 0.99
C GLY A 50 29.22 2.60 -0.06
N GLY A 51 28.08 2.41 -0.74
CA GLY A 51 27.90 1.45 -1.82
C GLY A 51 28.80 1.77 -3.02
N LEU A 52 28.85 3.03 -3.45
CA LEU A 52 29.71 3.47 -4.55
C LEU A 52 31.20 3.30 -4.22
N VAL A 53 31.65 3.71 -3.02
CA VAL A 53 33.07 3.69 -2.64
C VAL A 53 33.56 2.28 -2.28
N SER A 54 32.68 1.45 -1.69
CA SER A 54 32.97 0.03 -1.40
C SER A 54 32.89 -0.84 -2.64
N GLY A 55 32.13 -0.38 -3.63
CA GLY A 55 31.72 -1.15 -4.79
C GLY A 55 30.63 -2.16 -4.48
N SER A 56 29.93 -2.16 -3.34
CA SER A 56 28.87 -3.14 -3.02
C SER A 56 27.54 -2.78 -3.70
N LEU A 57 26.98 -3.72 -4.47
CA LEU A 57 25.63 -3.56 -5.03
C LEU A 57 24.55 -3.77 -3.99
N SER A 58 24.76 -4.62 -2.98
CA SER A 58 23.73 -4.85 -1.97
C SER A 58 23.50 -3.61 -1.11
N LEU A 59 24.57 -2.87 -0.77
CA LEU A 59 24.45 -1.55 -0.14
C LEU A 59 23.76 -0.55 -1.05
N LEU A 60 24.11 -0.52 -2.34
CA LEU A 60 23.47 0.39 -3.28
C LEU A 60 21.98 0.08 -3.47
N SER A 61 21.60 -1.21 -3.45
CA SER A 61 20.20 -1.65 -3.51
C SER A 61 19.39 -1.13 -2.32
N ASP A 62 19.91 -1.29 -1.10
CA ASP A 62 19.28 -0.80 0.13
C ASP A 62 19.14 0.73 0.09
N ALA A 63 20.21 1.41 -0.30
CA ALA A 63 20.24 2.86 -0.44
C ALA A 63 19.23 3.40 -1.47
N LEU A 64 19.16 2.77 -2.65
CA LEU A 64 18.24 3.19 -3.72
C LEU A 64 16.78 2.97 -3.32
N HIS A 65 16.48 1.91 -2.57
CA HIS A 65 15.15 1.68 -2.03
C HIS A 65 14.76 2.78 -1.03
N ASN A 66 15.60 3.03 -0.03
CA ASN A 66 15.38 4.05 1.00
C ASN A 66 15.29 5.46 0.40
N PHE A 67 16.09 5.74 -0.63
CA PHE A 67 16.05 7.00 -1.36
C PHE A 67 14.74 7.18 -2.13
N SER A 68 14.28 6.14 -2.83
CA SER A 68 13.00 6.18 -3.55
C SER A 68 11.85 6.42 -2.60
N ASP A 69 11.87 5.82 -1.41
CA ASP A 69 10.86 6.03 -0.38
C ASP A 69 10.86 7.47 0.15
N GLY A 70 12.04 8.07 0.32
CA GLY A 70 12.17 9.50 0.64
C GLY A 70 11.56 10.40 -0.45
N ILE A 71 11.82 10.12 -1.72
CA ILE A 71 11.19 10.84 -2.84
C ILE A 71 9.67 10.60 -2.85
N ALA A 72 9.22 9.37 -2.60
CA ALA A 72 7.81 9.01 -2.57
C ALA A 72 7.03 9.84 -1.56
N ILE A 73 7.62 10.15 -0.41
CA ILE A 73 7.03 11.04 0.61
C ILE A 73 6.80 12.45 0.05
N ILE A 74 7.77 13.01 -0.67
CA ILE A 74 7.66 14.34 -1.28
C ILE A 74 6.55 14.35 -2.34
N ILE A 75 6.56 13.37 -3.24
CA ILE A 75 5.54 13.23 -4.29
C ILE A 75 4.16 13.03 -3.65
N SER A 76 4.06 12.20 -2.62
CA SER A 76 2.81 11.94 -1.90
C SER A 76 2.29 13.20 -1.21
N TYR A 77 3.16 14.01 -0.61
CA TYR A 77 2.76 15.30 -0.04
C TYR A 77 2.15 16.23 -1.09
N ILE A 78 2.77 16.32 -2.28
CA ILE A 78 2.23 17.10 -3.39
C ILE A 78 0.89 16.51 -3.86
N ALA A 79 0.80 15.19 -4.00
CA ALA A 79 -0.41 14.49 -4.42
C ALA A 79 -1.58 14.70 -3.44
N ILE A 80 -1.32 14.68 -2.13
CA ILE A 80 -2.31 14.98 -1.08
C ILE A 80 -2.75 16.45 -1.18
N ARG A 81 -1.84 17.38 -1.45
CA ARG A 81 -2.21 18.79 -1.65
C ARG A 81 -3.09 18.97 -2.90
N LEU A 82 -2.84 18.22 -3.96
CA LEU A 82 -3.68 18.20 -5.15
C LEU A 82 -5.04 17.54 -4.88
N SER A 83 -5.09 16.41 -4.15
CA SER A 83 -6.32 15.66 -3.85
C SER A 83 -7.30 16.43 -2.94
N ARG A 84 -6.79 17.41 -2.19
CA ARG A 84 -7.57 18.33 -1.35
C ARG A 84 -8.05 19.59 -2.08
N GLN A 85 -7.70 19.79 -3.35
CA GLN A 85 -8.24 20.91 -4.10
C GLN A 85 -9.77 20.81 -4.25
N PRO A 86 -10.49 21.94 -4.24
CA PRO A 86 -11.93 21.96 -4.44
C PRO A 86 -12.30 21.41 -5.82
N HIS A 87 -13.49 20.82 -5.91
CA HIS A 87 -14.07 20.35 -7.15
C HIS A 87 -14.21 21.51 -8.15
N THR A 88 -14.01 21.21 -9.43
CA THR A 88 -14.22 22.17 -10.52
C THR A 88 -15.16 21.57 -11.54
N THR A 89 -15.75 22.39 -12.42
CA THR A 89 -16.58 21.89 -13.53
C THR A 89 -15.80 20.99 -14.50
N ARG A 90 -14.47 21.17 -14.57
CA ARG A 90 -13.58 20.30 -15.36
C ARG A 90 -13.21 19.00 -14.62
N TYR A 91 -13.07 19.04 -13.30
CA TYR A 91 -12.75 17.90 -12.45
C TYR A 91 -13.84 17.76 -11.37
N THR A 92 -14.96 17.16 -11.74
CA THR A 92 -16.16 17.05 -10.89
C THR A 92 -15.90 16.21 -9.64
N PHE A 93 -15.11 15.15 -9.76
CA PHE A 93 -14.64 14.35 -8.62
C PHE A 93 -13.35 14.89 -7.97
N GLY A 94 -12.82 16.03 -8.45
CA GLY A 94 -11.55 16.59 -8.01
C GLY A 94 -10.35 15.76 -8.47
N LEU A 95 -9.17 16.03 -7.89
CA LEU A 95 -7.90 15.37 -8.24
C LEU A 95 -7.57 14.20 -7.30
N LYS A 96 -8.59 13.45 -6.87
CA LYS A 96 -8.46 12.37 -5.88
C LYS A 96 -7.51 11.25 -6.30
N ARG A 97 -7.44 10.93 -7.61
CA ARG A 97 -6.54 9.91 -8.16
C ARG A 97 -5.07 10.33 -8.24
N ALA A 98 -4.72 11.58 -7.90
CA ALA A 98 -3.32 12.03 -7.90
C ALA A 98 -2.43 11.19 -6.97
N GLU A 99 -2.96 10.76 -5.82
CA GLU A 99 -2.26 9.89 -4.87
C GLU A 99 -1.97 8.51 -5.47
N ILE A 100 -2.96 7.93 -6.15
CA ILE A 100 -2.84 6.63 -6.82
C ILE A 100 -1.78 6.70 -7.93
N LEU A 101 -1.78 7.78 -8.71
CA LEU A 101 -0.80 7.98 -9.77
C LEU A 101 0.62 8.17 -9.23
N ALA A 102 0.77 8.93 -8.14
CA ALA A 102 2.03 9.11 -7.45
C ALA A 102 2.61 7.76 -6.97
N ALA A 103 1.79 6.94 -6.33
CA ALA A 103 2.20 5.60 -5.88
C ALA A 103 2.59 4.69 -7.05
N ALA A 104 1.82 4.71 -8.15
CA ALA A 104 2.12 3.92 -9.35
C ALA A 104 3.46 4.30 -9.97
N VAL A 105 3.74 5.61 -10.07
CA VAL A 105 5.00 6.12 -10.62
C VAL A 105 6.18 5.70 -9.74
N ASN A 106 6.08 5.89 -8.42
CA ASN A 106 7.15 5.49 -7.50
C ASN A 106 7.45 3.99 -7.59
N ALA A 107 6.42 3.14 -7.51
CA ALA A 107 6.60 1.70 -7.60
C ALA A 107 7.16 1.26 -8.97
N SER A 108 6.79 1.94 -10.05
CA SER A 108 7.33 1.66 -11.40
C SER A 108 8.83 2.01 -11.49
N VAL A 109 9.27 3.11 -10.87
CA VAL A 109 10.69 3.48 -10.78
C VAL A 109 11.48 2.41 -10.02
N LEU A 110 10.98 1.94 -8.89
CA LEU A 110 11.62 0.86 -8.12
C LEU A 110 11.74 -0.44 -8.93
N ILE A 111 10.71 -0.81 -9.70
CA ILE A 111 10.76 -1.98 -10.59
C ILE A 111 11.89 -1.83 -11.62
N ILE A 112 12.03 -0.66 -12.24
CA ILE A 112 13.11 -0.37 -13.20
C ILE A 112 14.48 -0.49 -12.53
N ILE A 113 14.64 0.05 -11.31
CA ILE A 113 15.86 -0.08 -10.53
C ILE A 113 16.18 -1.56 -10.24
N CYS A 114 15.19 -2.37 -9.88
CA CYS A 114 15.39 -3.81 -9.63
C CYS A 114 15.91 -4.53 -10.88
N PHE A 115 15.37 -4.25 -12.06
CA PHE A 115 15.87 -4.85 -13.31
C PHE A 115 17.29 -4.42 -13.64
N TYR A 116 17.64 -3.16 -13.36
CA TYR A 116 19.02 -2.68 -13.48
C TYR A 116 19.95 -3.43 -12.53
N LEU A 117 19.56 -3.61 -11.27
CA LEU A 117 20.34 -4.36 -10.26
C LEU A 117 20.49 -5.84 -10.62
N PHE A 118 19.48 -6.48 -11.21
CA PHE A 118 19.61 -7.86 -11.70
C PHE A 118 20.65 -7.97 -12.82
N LYS A 119 20.63 -7.03 -13.77
CA LYS A 119 21.62 -6.98 -14.85
C LYS A 119 23.04 -6.84 -14.28
N GLU A 120 23.24 -5.85 -13.40
CA GLU A 120 24.54 -5.57 -12.80
C GLU A 120 25.02 -6.74 -11.91
N SER A 121 24.12 -7.38 -11.16
CA SER A 121 24.43 -8.57 -10.36
C SER A 121 24.85 -9.75 -11.23
N TYR A 122 24.19 -9.96 -12.37
CA TYR A 122 24.56 -10.99 -13.33
C TYR A 122 25.96 -10.74 -13.90
N GLU A 123 26.25 -9.51 -14.34
CA GLU A 123 27.58 -9.14 -14.84
C GLU A 123 28.67 -9.42 -13.78
N ARG A 124 28.42 -9.07 -12.52
CA ARG A 124 29.37 -9.34 -11.42
C ARG A 124 29.52 -10.79 -11.01
N LEU A 125 28.50 -11.62 -11.19
CA LEU A 125 28.63 -13.07 -11.01
C LEU A 125 29.56 -13.67 -12.07
N THR A 126 29.51 -13.16 -13.30
CA THR A 126 30.37 -13.64 -14.40
C THR A 126 31.77 -13.03 -14.37
N SER A 127 31.91 -11.81 -13.85
CA SER A 127 33.18 -11.09 -13.73
C SER A 127 33.30 -10.46 -12.33
N PRO A 128 33.73 -11.24 -11.32
CA PRO A 128 33.83 -10.77 -9.94
C PRO A 128 34.72 -9.53 -9.81
N GLN A 129 34.20 -8.51 -9.15
CA GLN A 129 34.95 -7.30 -8.82
C GLN A 129 35.29 -7.27 -7.33
N PRO A 130 36.44 -6.71 -6.94
CA PRO A 130 36.82 -6.60 -5.54
C PRO A 130 35.89 -5.63 -4.81
N ILE A 131 35.38 -6.05 -3.65
CA ILE A 131 34.52 -5.25 -2.79
C ILE A 131 35.26 -4.95 -1.50
N LYS A 132 35.23 -3.68 -1.06
CA LYS A 132 35.85 -3.29 0.22
C LYS A 132 34.95 -3.73 1.38
N GLY A 133 35.09 -5.00 1.79
CA GLY A 133 34.26 -5.63 2.83
C GLY A 133 34.24 -4.86 4.16
N SER A 134 35.36 -4.28 4.59
CA SER A 134 35.42 -3.48 5.83
C SER A 134 34.52 -2.23 5.78
N LEU A 135 34.52 -1.53 4.65
CA LEU A 135 33.66 -0.37 4.44
C LEU A 135 32.20 -0.81 4.33
N MET A 136 31.95 -1.91 3.61
CA MET A 136 30.61 -2.49 3.47
C MET A 136 29.98 -2.83 4.83
N ILE A 137 30.72 -3.52 5.70
CA ILE A 137 30.30 -3.86 7.07
C ILE A 137 30.04 -2.59 7.89
N THR A 138 30.95 -1.62 7.83
CA THR A 138 30.84 -0.39 8.64
C THR A 138 29.58 0.38 8.26
N VAL A 139 29.33 0.57 6.97
CA VAL A 139 28.15 1.28 6.46
C VAL A 139 26.87 0.53 6.83
N ALA A 140 26.81 -0.78 6.57
CA ALA A 140 25.65 -1.60 6.92
C ALA A 140 25.38 -1.64 8.44
N ALA A 141 26.42 -1.59 9.27
CA ALA A 141 26.28 -1.52 10.73
C ALA A 141 25.69 -0.19 11.19
N VAL A 142 26.11 0.93 10.60
CA VAL A 142 25.50 2.24 10.88
C VAL A 142 24.03 2.24 10.47
N GLY A 143 23.69 1.66 9.32
CA GLY A 143 22.31 1.51 8.86
C GLY A 143 21.46 0.63 9.77
N LEU A 144 22.00 -0.52 10.19
CA LEU A 144 21.35 -1.39 11.17
C LEU A 144 21.06 -0.64 12.48
N ILE A 145 22.03 0.11 13.01
CA ILE A 145 21.84 0.88 14.25
C ILE A 145 20.72 1.92 14.06
N ALA A 146 20.71 2.64 12.93
CA ALA A 146 19.68 3.62 12.62
C ALA A 146 18.29 2.98 12.54
N ASN A 147 18.15 1.89 11.79
CA ASN A 147 16.89 1.16 11.62
C ASN A 147 16.39 0.55 12.94
N VAL A 148 17.29 0.03 13.77
CA VAL A 148 16.96 -0.48 15.11
C VAL A 148 16.48 0.65 16.02
N ILE A 149 17.16 1.80 16.04
CA ILE A 149 16.73 2.97 16.83
C ILE A 149 15.34 3.42 16.37
N GLY A 150 15.12 3.59 15.07
CA GLY A 150 13.81 3.95 14.51
C GLY A 150 12.72 2.94 14.89
N THR A 151 13.00 1.65 14.73
CA THR A 151 12.11 0.55 15.10
C THR A 151 11.74 0.59 16.60
N LEU A 152 12.71 0.82 17.48
CA LEU A 152 12.47 0.93 18.93
C LEU A 152 11.67 2.18 19.30
N LEU A 153 11.92 3.31 18.64
CA LEU A 153 11.16 4.57 18.84
C LEU A 153 9.68 4.41 18.47
N LEU A 154 9.38 3.61 17.44
CA LEU A 154 8.01 3.39 16.96
C LEU A 154 7.30 2.19 17.63
N LYS A 155 8.03 1.31 18.34
CA LYS A 155 7.49 0.08 18.95
C LYS A 155 6.26 0.28 19.86
N LYS A 156 6.22 1.36 20.64
CA LYS A 156 5.06 1.63 21.51
C LYS A 156 3.85 2.11 20.70
N GLY A 157 4.09 3.03 19.76
CA GLY A 157 3.04 3.58 18.90
C GLY A 157 2.47 2.58 17.89
N SER A 158 3.23 1.55 17.51
CA SER A 158 2.78 0.53 16.55
C SER A 158 1.68 -0.39 17.08
N ARG A 159 1.45 -0.43 18.41
CA ARG A 159 0.34 -1.17 19.01
C ARG A 159 -0.99 -0.43 18.91
N GLU A 160 -0.93 0.90 18.89
CA GLU A 160 -2.10 1.77 18.99
C GLU A 160 -2.51 2.32 17.62
N ASN A 161 -1.56 2.48 16.70
CA ASN A 161 -1.79 3.12 15.41
C ASN A 161 -1.28 2.25 14.25
N ILE A 162 -2.17 1.97 13.29
CA ILE A 162 -1.87 1.14 12.12
C ILE A 162 -0.83 1.76 11.19
N ASN A 163 -0.79 3.09 11.05
CA ASN A 163 0.19 3.79 10.22
C ASN A 163 1.58 3.66 10.83
N ILE A 164 1.67 3.76 12.16
CA ILE A 164 2.93 3.60 12.89
C ILE A 164 3.36 2.14 12.91
N ARG A 165 2.40 1.21 12.93
CA ARG A 165 2.67 -0.22 12.74
C ARG A 165 3.28 -0.49 11.37
N SER A 166 2.76 0.15 10.32
CA SER A 166 3.32 0.05 8.97
C SER A 166 4.78 0.51 8.94
N ALA A 167 5.05 1.74 9.42
CA ALA A 167 6.40 2.29 9.49
C ALA A 167 7.35 1.44 10.37
N TYR A 168 6.86 0.91 11.49
CA TYR A 168 7.61 -0.01 12.35
C TYR A 168 8.01 -1.30 11.63
N LEU A 169 7.09 -1.92 10.89
CA LEU A 169 7.35 -3.17 10.17
C LEU A 169 8.31 -2.95 9.00
N HIS A 170 8.23 -1.80 8.34
CA HIS A 170 9.15 -1.42 7.26
C HIS A 170 10.59 -1.29 7.79
N LEU A 171 10.82 -0.48 8.82
CA LEU A 171 12.16 -0.32 9.43
C LEU A 171 12.71 -1.63 10.01
N LEU A 172 11.83 -2.50 10.50
CA LEU A 172 12.22 -3.84 10.94
C LEU A 172 12.69 -4.70 9.76
N GLY A 173 12.02 -4.60 8.61
CA GLY A 173 12.43 -5.24 7.36
C GLY A 173 13.81 -4.76 6.91
N ASP A 174 14.03 -3.44 6.92
CA ASP A 174 15.32 -2.85 6.53
C ASP A 174 16.43 -3.27 7.50
N ALA A 175 16.16 -3.32 8.80
CA ALA A 175 17.11 -3.87 9.77
C ALA A 175 17.49 -5.33 9.47
N ILE A 176 16.53 -6.17 9.07
CA ILE A 176 16.80 -7.56 8.68
C ILE A 176 17.66 -7.60 7.40
N SER A 177 17.37 -6.75 6.42
CA SER A 177 18.19 -6.56 5.22
C SER A 177 19.63 -6.18 5.57
N SER A 178 19.82 -5.17 6.44
CA SER A 178 21.14 -4.73 6.88
C SER A 178 21.92 -5.86 7.59
N VAL A 179 21.27 -6.73 8.37
CA VAL A 179 21.91 -7.90 8.98
C VAL A 179 22.42 -8.87 7.91
N ALA A 180 21.63 -9.14 6.86
CA ALA A 180 22.06 -10.00 5.75
C ALA A 180 23.28 -9.39 5.02
N VAL A 181 23.28 -8.07 4.80
CA VAL A 181 24.42 -7.34 4.21
C VAL A 181 25.66 -7.41 5.11
N ILE A 182 25.53 -7.26 6.43
CA ILE A 182 26.66 -7.39 7.37
C ILE A 182 27.26 -8.81 7.32
N ILE A 183 26.42 -9.84 7.32
CA ILE A 183 26.87 -11.24 7.22
C ILE A 183 27.62 -11.44 5.89
N GLY A 184 27.08 -10.95 4.78
CA GLY A 184 27.76 -10.99 3.49
C GLY A 184 29.09 -10.24 3.49
N GLY A 185 29.12 -9.05 4.10
CA GLY A 185 30.33 -8.25 4.27
C GLY A 185 31.40 -8.96 5.08
N LEU A 186 31.03 -9.67 6.15
CA LEU A 186 31.94 -10.52 6.94
C LEU A 186 32.50 -11.66 6.10
N CYS A 187 31.66 -12.32 5.30
CA CYS A 187 32.10 -13.36 4.38
C CYS A 187 33.12 -12.82 3.37
N ILE A 188 32.85 -11.66 2.78
CA ILE A 188 33.76 -10.99 1.83
C ILE A 188 35.06 -10.57 2.53
N TYR A 189 34.99 -10.02 3.74
CA TYR A 189 36.16 -9.55 4.47
C TYR A 189 37.13 -10.68 4.84
N PHE A 190 36.61 -11.80 5.38
CA PHE A 190 37.46 -12.90 5.83
C PHE A 190 37.84 -13.88 4.72
N PHE A 191 36.91 -14.19 3.80
CA PHE A 191 37.11 -15.25 2.81
C PHE A 191 37.29 -14.73 1.37
N GLN A 192 37.18 -13.41 1.14
CA GLN A 192 37.32 -12.79 -0.19
C GLN A 192 36.36 -13.37 -1.24
N VAL A 193 35.18 -13.84 -0.79
CA VAL A 193 34.13 -14.42 -1.64
C VAL A 193 33.20 -13.34 -2.21
N TYR A 194 33.66 -12.61 -3.23
CA TYR A 194 32.94 -11.44 -3.77
C TYR A 194 31.59 -11.75 -4.44
N TRP A 195 31.34 -13.00 -4.84
CA TRP A 195 30.06 -13.41 -5.44
C TRP A 195 28.87 -13.32 -4.48
N VAL A 196 29.13 -13.23 -3.17
CA VAL A 196 28.08 -13.11 -2.14
C VAL A 196 27.29 -11.82 -2.29
N ASP A 197 27.93 -10.69 -2.62
CA ASP A 197 27.25 -9.40 -2.77
C ASP A 197 26.23 -9.41 -3.92
N PRO A 198 26.55 -9.84 -5.15
CA PRO A 198 25.56 -10.01 -6.21
C PRO A 198 24.36 -10.90 -5.84
N ILE A 199 24.58 -11.98 -5.08
CA ILE A 199 23.47 -12.84 -4.63
C ILE A 199 22.59 -12.11 -3.63
N LEU A 200 23.19 -11.40 -2.66
CA LEU A 200 22.43 -10.57 -1.72
C LEU A 200 21.65 -9.48 -2.46
N THR A 201 22.25 -8.81 -3.45
CA THR A 201 21.56 -7.82 -4.29
C THR A 201 20.36 -8.42 -4.99
N VAL A 202 20.48 -9.61 -5.59
CA VAL A 202 19.35 -10.29 -6.24
C VAL A 202 18.24 -10.61 -5.23
N LEU A 203 18.58 -11.13 -4.05
CA LEU A 203 17.59 -11.47 -3.02
C LEU A 203 16.84 -10.23 -2.52
N ILE A 204 17.56 -9.15 -2.22
CA ILE A 204 16.98 -7.87 -1.80
C ILE A 204 16.11 -7.29 -2.92
N SER A 205 16.60 -7.32 -4.17
CA SER A 205 15.85 -6.83 -5.34
C SER A 205 14.58 -7.62 -5.61
N ILE A 206 14.56 -8.94 -5.41
CA ILE A 206 13.34 -9.76 -5.53
C ILE A 206 12.30 -9.36 -4.48
N TYR A 207 12.75 -9.10 -3.25
CA TYR A 207 11.88 -8.62 -2.18
C TYR A 207 11.26 -7.26 -2.54
N ILE A 208 12.07 -6.28 -2.95
CA ILE A 208 11.60 -4.95 -3.38
C ILE A 208 10.65 -5.06 -4.59
N LEU A 209 10.96 -5.93 -5.55
CA LEU A 209 10.15 -6.14 -6.74
C LEU A 209 8.76 -6.68 -6.40
N LYS A 210 8.67 -7.62 -5.45
CA LYS A 210 7.39 -8.16 -4.98
C LYS A 210 6.51 -7.07 -4.37
N GLU A 211 7.08 -6.25 -3.49
CA GLU A 211 6.36 -5.15 -2.86
C GLU A 211 5.90 -4.11 -3.89
N SER A 212 6.80 -3.71 -4.79
CA SER A 212 6.51 -2.74 -5.84
C SER A 212 5.45 -3.24 -6.83
N TYR A 213 5.49 -4.52 -7.21
CA TYR A 213 4.49 -5.12 -8.09
C TYR A 213 3.09 -5.11 -7.48
N GLN A 214 2.98 -5.39 -6.18
CA GLN A 214 1.69 -5.35 -5.48
C GLN A 214 1.09 -3.94 -5.48
N ILE A 215 1.93 -2.91 -5.28
CA ILE A 215 1.51 -1.50 -5.35
C ILE A 215 1.03 -1.13 -6.75
N VAL A 216 1.78 -1.47 -7.79
CA VAL A 216 1.39 -1.20 -9.18
C VAL A 216 0.07 -1.90 -9.51
N LYS A 217 -0.08 -3.18 -9.14
CA LYS A 217 -1.30 -3.94 -9.37
C LYS A 217 -2.53 -3.28 -8.74
N GLU A 218 -2.41 -2.80 -7.51
CA GLU A 218 -3.50 -2.06 -6.87
C GLU A 218 -3.78 -0.74 -7.56
N ALA A 219 -2.75 0.04 -7.86
CA ALA A 219 -2.93 1.33 -8.50
C ALA A 219 -3.62 1.18 -9.86
N VAL A 220 -3.20 0.19 -10.66
CA VAL A 220 -3.87 -0.17 -11.91
C VAL A 220 -5.32 -0.58 -11.68
N ASN A 221 -5.62 -1.38 -10.65
CA ASN A 221 -7.00 -1.75 -10.32
C ASN A 221 -7.87 -0.50 -10.04
N VAL A 222 -7.35 0.47 -9.27
CA VAL A 222 -8.08 1.72 -8.99
C VAL A 222 -8.24 2.58 -10.26
N LEU A 223 -7.20 2.67 -11.09
CA LEU A 223 -7.25 3.42 -12.35
C LEU A 223 -8.24 2.81 -13.35
N MET A 224 -8.34 1.49 -13.37
CA MET A 224 -9.28 0.71 -14.20
C MET A 224 -10.71 0.66 -13.63
N MET A 225 -10.99 1.39 -12.55
CA MET A 225 -12.30 1.39 -11.87
C MET A 225 -12.72 0.00 -11.37
N GLY A 226 -11.74 -0.83 -11.02
CA GLY A 226 -11.97 -2.17 -10.50
C GLY A 226 -12.58 -2.16 -9.10
N THR A 227 -13.37 -3.20 -8.83
CA THR A 227 -14.00 -3.42 -7.53
C THR A 227 -12.95 -3.61 -6.44
N PRO A 228 -13.17 -3.08 -5.22
CA PRO A 228 -12.27 -3.32 -4.10
C PRO A 228 -12.22 -4.82 -3.76
N LEU A 229 -11.02 -5.39 -3.63
CA LEU A 229 -10.82 -6.83 -3.38
C LEU A 229 -11.53 -7.40 -2.14
N ARG A 230 -12.00 -6.54 -1.23
CA ARG A 230 -12.63 -6.95 0.04
C ARG A 230 -14.16 -6.87 0.02
N ILE A 231 -14.75 -6.34 -1.05
CA ILE A 231 -16.19 -6.14 -1.15
C ILE A 231 -16.71 -7.03 -2.27
N SER A 232 -17.64 -7.93 -1.95
CA SER A 232 -18.36 -8.73 -2.93
C SER A 232 -19.66 -8.02 -3.31
N ILE A 233 -19.85 -7.83 -4.61
CA ILE A 233 -21.07 -7.24 -5.17
C ILE A 233 -22.26 -8.17 -4.94
N GLU A 234 -22.03 -9.48 -4.98
CA GLU A 234 -23.02 -10.52 -4.70
C GLU A 234 -23.54 -10.41 -3.25
N ASN A 235 -22.63 -10.27 -2.28
CA ASN A 235 -23.01 -10.09 -0.88
C ASN A 235 -23.82 -8.80 -0.67
N ILE A 236 -23.45 -7.70 -1.35
CA ILE A 236 -24.22 -6.46 -1.32
C ILE A 236 -25.63 -6.68 -1.88
N ARG A 237 -25.75 -7.31 -3.04
CA ARG A 237 -27.05 -7.62 -3.65
C ARG A 237 -27.93 -8.45 -2.70
N GLU A 238 -27.42 -9.56 -2.19
CA GLU A 238 -28.16 -10.43 -1.27
C GLU A 238 -28.58 -9.70 0.01
N GLU A 239 -27.77 -8.75 0.45
CA GLU A 239 -28.08 -7.94 1.62
C GLU A 239 -29.19 -6.91 1.35
N LEU A 240 -29.18 -6.28 0.16
CA LEU A 240 -30.18 -5.31 -0.24
C LEU A 240 -31.51 -5.98 -0.62
N GLU A 241 -31.49 -7.13 -1.30
CA GLU A 241 -32.71 -7.89 -1.67
C GLU A 241 -33.44 -8.48 -0.44
N LYS A 242 -32.84 -8.41 0.77
CA LYS A 242 -33.55 -8.70 2.04
C LYS A 242 -34.45 -7.56 2.51
N ILE A 243 -34.35 -6.38 1.90
CA ILE A 243 -35.21 -5.24 2.19
C ILE A 243 -36.57 -5.50 1.51
N PRO A 244 -37.69 -5.57 2.25
CA PRO A 244 -38.99 -5.96 1.70
C PRO A 244 -39.45 -5.15 0.49
N GLU A 245 -39.03 -3.88 0.43
CA GLU A 245 -39.38 -2.94 -0.63
C GLU A 245 -38.61 -3.17 -1.95
N ILE A 246 -37.56 -4.01 -1.94
CA ILE A 246 -36.65 -4.25 -3.08
C ILE A 246 -36.93 -5.63 -3.68
N GLN A 247 -37.32 -5.66 -4.95
CA GLN A 247 -37.50 -6.90 -5.70
C GLN A 247 -36.18 -7.42 -6.26
N ASN A 248 -35.34 -6.52 -6.79
CA ASN A 248 -34.07 -6.89 -7.38
C ASN A 248 -33.06 -5.72 -7.38
N VAL A 249 -31.78 -6.07 -7.26
CA VAL A 249 -30.66 -5.15 -7.51
C VAL A 249 -29.85 -5.64 -8.71
N HIS A 250 -29.64 -4.77 -9.68
CA HIS A 250 -28.92 -5.09 -10.92
C HIS A 250 -28.15 -3.88 -11.47
N HIS A 251 -27.36 -4.10 -12.54
CA HIS A 251 -26.50 -3.07 -13.13
C HIS A 251 -25.64 -2.34 -12.08
N VAL A 252 -24.95 -3.15 -11.27
CA VAL A 252 -24.17 -2.66 -10.13
C VAL A 252 -22.75 -2.34 -10.56
N HIS A 253 -22.33 -1.10 -10.32
CA HIS A 253 -20.96 -0.66 -10.49
C HIS A 253 -20.38 -0.24 -9.14
N LEU A 254 -19.26 -0.85 -8.76
CA LEU A 254 -18.56 -0.57 -7.50
C LEU A 254 -17.09 -0.33 -7.79
N TRP A 255 -16.60 0.87 -7.49
CA TRP A 255 -15.22 1.26 -7.77
C TRP A 255 -14.62 2.14 -6.67
N ARG A 256 -13.30 2.32 -6.72
CA ARG A 256 -12.57 3.27 -5.87
C ARG A 256 -12.12 4.48 -6.65
N LEU A 257 -12.24 5.65 -6.03
CA LEU A 257 -11.67 6.89 -6.53
C LEU A 257 -10.35 7.23 -5.82
N SER A 258 -10.26 6.91 -4.53
CA SER A 258 -9.08 7.05 -3.68
C SER A 258 -9.02 5.88 -2.70
N GLU A 259 -8.10 5.92 -1.74
CA GLU A 259 -8.08 4.89 -0.70
C GLU A 259 -9.36 4.86 0.16
N LYS A 260 -9.96 6.04 0.37
CA LYS A 260 -11.09 6.24 1.29
C LYS A 260 -12.42 6.42 0.58
N ASP A 261 -12.39 6.72 -0.72
CA ASP A 261 -13.57 7.01 -1.51
C ASP A 261 -13.99 5.78 -2.31
N VAL A 262 -15.02 5.08 -1.82
CA VAL A 262 -15.66 3.94 -2.48
C VAL A 262 -17.01 4.39 -3.02
N HIS A 263 -17.19 4.22 -4.32
CA HIS A 263 -18.37 4.64 -5.06
C HIS A 263 -19.20 3.42 -5.46
N PHE A 264 -20.52 3.55 -5.34
CA PHE A 264 -21.48 2.53 -5.69
C PHE A 264 -22.61 3.12 -6.54
N GLU A 265 -22.90 2.46 -7.64
CA GLU A 265 -24.04 2.74 -8.50
C GLU A 265 -24.84 1.45 -8.68
N ALA A 266 -26.16 1.53 -8.63
CA ALA A 266 -27.01 0.39 -8.90
C ALA A 266 -28.40 0.82 -9.38
N HIS A 267 -29.06 -0.08 -10.11
CA HIS A 267 -30.49 -0.03 -10.32
C HIS A 267 -31.21 -0.83 -9.24
N ILE A 268 -32.28 -0.26 -8.69
CA ILE A 268 -33.11 -0.84 -7.64
C ILE A 268 -34.51 -1.02 -8.20
N ASP A 269 -34.89 -2.26 -8.46
CA ASP A 269 -36.24 -2.64 -8.87
C ASP A 269 -37.11 -2.76 -7.62
N VAL A 270 -38.16 -1.94 -7.54
CA VAL A 270 -39.05 -1.91 -6.38
C VAL A 270 -40.21 -2.88 -6.54
N VAL A 271 -40.70 -3.42 -5.43
CA VAL A 271 -41.83 -4.38 -5.44
C VAL A 271 -43.16 -3.71 -5.81
N ASP A 272 -43.34 -2.44 -5.45
CA ASP A 272 -44.55 -1.65 -5.72
C ASP A 272 -44.34 -0.80 -6.98
N GLU A 273 -45.02 -1.16 -8.07
CA GLU A 273 -44.88 -0.50 -9.37
C GLU A 273 -45.29 0.98 -9.35
N ASP A 274 -46.20 1.34 -8.44
CA ASP A 274 -46.73 2.70 -8.29
C ASP A 274 -46.10 3.43 -7.09
N MET A 275 -44.93 2.96 -6.61
CA MET A 275 -44.24 3.58 -5.47
C MET A 275 -43.98 5.08 -5.73
N PRO A 276 -44.52 5.99 -4.89
CA PRO A 276 -44.26 7.41 -5.03
C PRO A 276 -42.76 7.73 -4.87
N VAL A 277 -42.25 8.70 -5.63
CA VAL A 277 -40.84 9.15 -5.53
C VAL A 277 -40.46 9.58 -4.11
N SER A 278 -41.40 10.09 -3.31
CA SER A 278 -41.15 10.43 -1.91
C SER A 278 -40.85 9.21 -1.02
N GLN A 279 -41.37 8.02 -1.38
CA GLN A 279 -41.06 6.78 -0.69
C GLN A 279 -39.71 6.20 -1.13
N THR A 280 -39.35 6.34 -2.41
CA THR A 280 -38.01 5.93 -2.90
C THR A 280 -36.89 6.71 -2.21
N THR A 281 -37.11 7.97 -1.83
CA THR A 281 -36.14 8.73 -1.01
C THR A 281 -35.86 8.04 0.33
N ARG A 282 -36.90 7.60 1.06
CA ARG A 282 -36.74 6.91 2.35
C ARG A 282 -36.04 5.57 2.19
N LEU A 283 -36.34 4.87 1.10
CA LEU A 283 -35.66 3.62 0.76
C LEU A 283 -34.18 3.87 0.43
N SER A 284 -33.86 4.94 -0.29
CA SER A 284 -32.47 5.37 -0.57
C SER A 284 -31.69 5.59 0.71
N GLU A 285 -32.23 6.37 1.66
CA GLU A 285 -31.58 6.65 2.95
C GLU A 285 -31.26 5.35 3.73
N LYS A 286 -32.22 4.40 3.74
CA LYS A 286 -32.06 3.07 4.37
C LYS A 286 -30.97 2.24 3.70
N ILE A 287 -30.90 2.24 2.36
CA ILE A 287 -29.86 1.56 1.59
C ILE A 287 -28.50 2.22 1.86
N GLU A 288 -28.43 3.55 1.80
CA GLU A 288 -27.21 4.33 2.01
C GLU A 288 -26.59 4.08 3.38
N GLU A 289 -27.41 4.11 4.44
CA GLU A 289 -26.94 3.84 5.80
C GLU A 289 -26.35 2.43 5.91
N LYS A 290 -27.03 1.43 5.34
CA LYS A 290 -26.61 0.02 5.37
C LYS A 290 -25.30 -0.21 4.62
N LEU A 291 -25.19 0.33 3.40
CA LEU A 291 -23.98 0.25 2.59
C LEU A 291 -22.80 0.97 3.22
N LYS A 292 -23.04 2.12 3.86
CA LYS A 292 -22.00 2.87 4.58
C LYS A 292 -21.52 2.13 5.82
N GLN A 293 -22.42 1.57 6.64
CA GLN A 293 -22.06 0.88 7.88
C GLN A 293 -21.34 -0.45 7.62
N ASN A 294 -21.83 -1.24 6.65
CA ASN A 294 -21.35 -2.61 6.46
C ASN A 294 -20.18 -2.72 5.47
N HIS A 295 -20.12 -1.81 4.48
CA HIS A 295 -19.13 -1.88 3.39
C HIS A 295 -18.25 -0.64 3.27
N GLY A 296 -18.50 0.41 4.05
CA GLY A 296 -17.70 1.64 4.01
C GLY A 296 -17.86 2.44 2.71
N ILE A 297 -18.97 2.26 2.00
CA ILE A 297 -19.26 2.99 0.77
C ILE A 297 -19.57 4.45 1.10
N THR A 298 -18.90 5.39 0.42
CA THR A 298 -18.94 6.82 0.75
C THR A 298 -19.75 7.65 -0.23
N HIS A 299 -19.94 7.16 -1.45
CA HIS A 299 -20.71 7.83 -2.48
C HIS A 299 -21.62 6.84 -3.20
N ILE A 300 -22.92 7.13 -3.24
CA ILE A 300 -23.96 6.20 -3.70
C ILE A 300 -24.84 6.92 -4.71
N THR A 301 -25.16 6.24 -5.81
CA THR A 301 -26.17 6.67 -6.79
C THR A 301 -27.10 5.49 -7.06
N LEU A 302 -28.39 5.67 -6.77
CA LEU A 302 -29.40 4.63 -6.95
C LEU A 302 -30.42 5.09 -7.99
N GLN A 303 -30.64 4.24 -9.00
CA GLN A 303 -31.72 4.43 -9.96
C GLN A 303 -32.88 3.51 -9.58
N PHE A 304 -33.95 4.07 -9.02
CA PHE A 304 -35.17 3.32 -8.74
C PHE A 304 -35.98 3.08 -10.03
N GLU A 305 -36.48 1.87 -10.19
CA GLU A 305 -37.30 1.46 -11.34
C GLU A 305 -38.36 0.44 -10.96
N SER A 306 -39.32 0.24 -11.86
CA SER A 306 -40.38 -0.76 -11.77
C SER A 306 -40.42 -1.56 -13.07
N ASP A 307 -39.92 -2.79 -13.04
CA ASP A 307 -39.86 -3.75 -14.16
C ASP A 307 -39.39 -3.15 -15.50
N ARG A 308 -38.44 -2.21 -15.44
CA ARG A 308 -37.98 -1.45 -16.61
C ARG A 308 -36.93 -2.24 -17.40
N CYS A 309 -35.97 -2.86 -16.72
CA CYS A 309 -34.86 -3.56 -17.36
C CYS A 309 -35.20 -5.00 -17.73
N LYS A 310 -35.08 -5.33 -19.03
CA LYS A 310 -35.25 -6.70 -19.56
C LYS A 310 -34.21 -7.70 -19.02
N SER A 311 -33.04 -7.21 -18.62
CA SER A 311 -31.94 -8.01 -18.08
C SER A 311 -31.64 -7.59 -16.65
N LYS A 312 -32.04 -8.43 -15.69
CA LYS A 312 -31.83 -8.22 -14.25
C LYS A 312 -30.52 -8.86 -13.76
N LYS A 313 -29.45 -8.68 -14.54
CA LYS A 313 -28.10 -9.21 -14.24
C LYS A 313 -27.33 -8.27 -13.33
N LEU A 314 -26.50 -8.84 -12.47
CA LEU A 314 -25.76 -8.07 -11.46
C LEU A 314 -24.81 -7.03 -12.08
N VAL A 315 -24.17 -7.36 -13.20
CA VAL A 315 -23.29 -6.47 -14.00
C VAL A 315 -23.70 -6.54 -15.46
#